data_AF-A0A3M1GQW1-F1
#
_entry.id   AF-A0A3M1GQW1-F1
#
_cell.length_a   1.000
_cell.length_b   1.000
_cell.length_c   1.000
_cell.angle_alpha   90.00
_cell.angle_beta   90.00
_cell.angle_gamma   90.00
#
_symmetry.space_group_name_H-M   'P 1'
#
loop_
_entity.id
_entity.type
_entity.pdbx_description
1 polymer ?
#
loop_
_entity_poly.entity_id
_entity_poly.type
_entity_poly.pdbx_seq_one_letter_code
_entity_poly.pdbx_strand_id
1 'polypeptide(L)'
;MLRQLLHLIFKTIDRLAWLVFWLVGLGLLAWLVLRWRPGDSFWPVRLVNYATPWLLLGLGPGLAFAGLTRRRRLAVVLLVPTLFIVTTYAPLFLPRTSPVQAGQQPPLRVMSYNIWGGNENIAAAHQLIVAQQPDLLFLQEVSLGISRELFPRLSTLYG
;
A
#
# COMPACT_ATOMS: atom_id res chain seq x y z
N MET A 1 -41.52 20.83 22.02
CA MET A 1 -40.31 21.49 21.47
C MET A 1 -39.09 20.55 21.40
N LEU A 2 -38.64 19.94 22.50
CA LEU A 2 -37.43 19.08 22.54
C LEU A 2 -37.44 17.89 21.55
N ARG A 3 -38.55 17.14 21.46
CA ARG A 3 -38.67 15.99 20.55
C ARG A 3 -38.55 16.36 19.06
N GLN A 4 -39.08 17.53 18.67
CA GLN A 4 -38.98 18.04 17.30
C GLN A 4 -37.55 18.45 16.97
N LEU A 5 -36.86 19.09 17.91
CA LEU A 5 -35.44 19.46 17.77
C LEU A 5 -34.56 18.21 17.60
N LEU A 6 -34.73 17.20 18.45
CA LEU A 6 -33.99 15.93 18.34
C LEU A 6 -34.24 15.25 16.99
N HIS A 7 -35.50 15.17 16.54
CA HIS A 7 -35.82 14.58 15.24
C HIS A 7 -35.12 15.30 14.07
N LEU A 8 -35.06 16.63 14.11
CA LEU A 8 -34.37 17.43 13.10
C LEU A 8 -32.85 17.17 13.10
N ILE A 9 -32.24 17.07 14.29
CA ILE A 9 -30.82 16.78 14.46
C ILE A 9 -30.49 15.41 13.87
N PHE A 10 -31.22 14.35 14.24
CA PHE A 10 -30.98 13.00 13.71
C PHE A 10 -31.11 12.93 12.18
N LYS A 11 -32.13 13.59 11.62
CA LYS A 11 -32.33 13.64 10.17
C LYS A 11 -31.19 14.38 9.45
N THR A 12 -30.62 15.39 10.10
CA THR A 12 -29.48 16.14 9.54
C THR A 12 -28.20 15.30 9.58
N ILE A 13 -27.95 14.62 10.70
CA ILE A 13 -26.80 13.71 10.85
C ILE A 13 -26.87 12.58 9.82
N ASP A 14 -28.03 11.96 9.62
CA ASP A 14 -28.23 10.90 8.62
C ASP A 14 -27.88 11.39 7.21
N ARG A 15 -28.37 12.57 6.82
CA ARG A 15 -28.06 13.18 5.51
C ARG A 15 -26.58 13.47 5.33
N LEU A 16 -25.93 13.99 6.37
CA LEU A 16 -24.49 14.27 6.33
C LEU A 16 -23.68 12.98 6.21
N ALA A 17 -24.05 11.93 6.95
CA ALA A 17 -23.39 10.63 6.84
C ALA A 17 -23.48 10.06 5.41
N TRP A 18 -24.67 10.13 4.80
CA TRP A 18 -24.82 9.69 3.41
C TRP A 18 -24.03 10.53 2.42
N LEU A 19 -23.99 11.85 2.61
CA LEU A 19 -23.19 12.74 1.78
C LEU A 19 -21.70 12.39 1.86
N VAL A 20 -21.20 12.10 3.07
CA VAL A 20 -19.80 11.66 3.27
C VAL A 20 -19.52 10.37 2.50
N PHE A 21 -20.39 9.36 2.58
CA PHE A 21 -20.20 8.13 1.81
C PHE A 21 -20.22 8.35 0.29
N TRP A 22 -21.08 9.26 -0.19
CA TRP A 22 -21.08 9.64 -1.61
C TRP A 22 -19.78 10.33 -2.02
N LEU A 23 -19.31 11.30 -1.25
CA LEU A 23 -18.06 12.02 -1.53
C LEU A 23 -16.85 11.08 -1.49
N VAL A 24 -16.79 10.17 -0.52
CA VAL A 24 -15.74 9.15 -0.43
C VAL A 24 -15.81 8.22 -1.63
N GLY A 25 -16.98 7.64 -1.94
CA GLY A 25 -17.14 6.72 -3.05
C GLY A 25 -16.78 7.35 -4.40
N LEU A 26 -17.29 8.54 -4.69
CA LEU A 26 -16.97 9.27 -5.91
C LEU A 26 -15.51 9.71 -5.97
N GLY A 27 -14.95 10.16 -4.84
CA GLY A 27 -13.54 10.51 -4.73
C GLY A 27 -12.62 9.32 -5.01
N LEU A 28 -12.98 8.12 -4.55
CA LEU A 28 -12.23 6.90 -4.83
C LEU A 28 -12.38 6.45 -6.29
N LEU A 29 -13.54 6.62 -6.90
CA LEU A 29 -13.70 6.38 -8.34
C LEU A 29 -12.84 7.34 -9.16
N ALA A 30 -12.81 8.63 -8.81
CA ALA A 30 -11.93 9.61 -9.44
C ALA A 30 -10.46 9.24 -9.24
N TRP A 31 -10.07 8.82 -8.03
CA TRP A 31 -8.73 8.33 -7.74
C TRP A 31 -8.38 7.09 -8.56
N LEU A 32 -9.28 6.13 -8.76
CA LEU A 32 -9.04 4.95 -9.61
C LEU A 32 -8.71 5.34 -11.05
N VAL A 33 -9.45 6.29 -11.61
CA VAL A 33 -9.20 6.83 -12.95
C VAL A 33 -7.86 7.57 -12.99
N LEU A 34 -7.60 8.41 -11.98
CA LEU A 34 -6.35 9.16 -11.89
C LEU A 34 -5.15 8.22 -11.72
N ARG A 35 -5.25 7.15 -10.94
CA ARG A 35 -4.14 6.21 -10.69
C ARG A 35 -3.55 5.61 -11.97
N TRP A 36 -4.35 5.45 -13.02
CA TRP A 36 -3.89 4.82 -14.27
C TRP A 36 -2.87 5.65 -15.07
N ARG A 37 -2.90 6.99 -15.00
CA ARG A 37 -2.03 7.85 -15.84
C ARG A 37 -0.73 8.31 -15.16
N PRO A 38 -0.74 9.08 -14.06
CA PRO A 38 0.47 9.60 -13.44
C PRO A 38 1.17 8.58 -12.53
N GLY A 39 0.50 7.47 -12.20
CA GLY A 39 0.96 6.55 -11.16
C GLY A 39 1.20 7.28 -9.84
N ASP A 40 2.37 7.05 -9.23
CA ASP A 40 2.77 7.66 -7.96
C ASP A 40 3.34 9.08 -8.09
N SER A 41 3.51 9.62 -9.30
CA SER A 41 4.08 10.98 -9.47
C SER A 41 3.17 12.07 -8.91
N PHE A 42 1.85 11.91 -8.99
CA PHE A 42 0.87 12.88 -8.51
C PHE A 42 0.60 12.72 -7.01
N TRP A 43 0.92 13.75 -6.21
CA TRP A 43 0.92 13.65 -4.75
C TRP A 43 -0.41 13.21 -4.11
N PRO A 44 -1.62 13.62 -4.59
CA PRO A 44 -2.86 13.15 -3.98
C PRO A 44 -3.10 11.67 -4.24
N VAL A 45 -2.75 11.18 -5.42
CA VAL A 45 -2.83 9.75 -5.75
C VAL A 45 -1.91 8.96 -4.85
N ARG A 46 -0.68 9.45 -4.64
CA ARG A 46 0.28 8.83 -3.72
C ARG A 46 -0.22 8.74 -2.29
N LEU A 47 -0.84 9.82 -1.77
CA LEU A 47 -1.41 9.83 -0.43
C LEU A 47 -2.50 8.76 -0.25
N VAL A 48 -3.41 8.66 -1.23
CA VAL A 48 -4.46 7.64 -1.22
C VAL A 48 -3.87 6.23 -1.39
N ASN A 49 -2.81 6.07 -2.19
CA ASN A 49 -2.11 4.78 -2.36
C ASN A 49 -1.58 4.24 -1.02
N TYR A 50 -1.00 5.09 -0.17
CA TYR A 50 -0.55 4.68 1.18
C TYR A 50 -1.70 4.23 2.10
N ALA A 51 -2.86 4.86 1.98
CA ALA A 51 -4.03 4.53 2.78
C ALA A 51 -4.88 3.39 2.20
N THR A 52 -4.61 2.95 0.96
CA THR A 52 -5.52 2.09 0.18
C THR A 52 -5.99 0.83 0.90
N PRO A 53 -5.12 -0.03 1.50
CA PRO A 53 -5.61 -1.21 2.21
C PRO A 53 -6.47 -0.85 3.43
N TRP A 54 -6.18 0.28 4.09
CA TRP A 54 -6.92 0.75 5.26
C TRP A 54 -8.30 1.32 4.93
N LEU A 55 -8.54 1.75 3.68
CA LEU A 55 -9.86 2.24 3.24
C LEU A 55 -10.95 1.16 3.35
N LEU A 56 -10.59 -0.13 3.32
CA LEU A 56 -11.55 -1.22 3.52
C LEU A 56 -12.24 -1.16 4.88
N LEU A 57 -11.60 -0.59 5.92
CA LEU A 57 -12.21 -0.41 7.24
C LEU A 57 -13.43 0.50 7.19
N GLY A 58 -13.45 1.48 6.27
CA GLY A 58 -14.61 2.36 6.04
C GLY A 58 -15.55 1.82 4.95
N LEU A 59 -14.98 1.32 3.85
CA LEU A 59 -15.75 0.87 2.69
C LEU A 59 -16.58 -0.38 2.97
N GLY A 60 -16.05 -1.36 3.71
CA GLY A 60 -16.76 -2.60 4.05
C GLY A 60 -18.05 -2.31 4.83
N PRO A 61 -17.97 -1.65 6.00
CA PRO A 61 -19.16 -1.26 6.76
C PRO A 61 -20.10 -0.34 5.97
N GLY A 62 -19.55 0.63 5.23
CA GLY A 62 -20.35 1.55 4.40
C GLY A 62 -21.14 0.82 3.31
N LEU A 63 -20.52 -0.14 2.62
CA LEU A 63 -21.16 -0.97 1.61
C LEU A 63 -22.24 -1.88 2.23
N ALA A 64 -21.94 -2.54 3.36
CA ALA A 64 -22.91 -3.36 4.07
C ALA A 64 -24.13 -2.52 4.51
N PHE A 65 -23.88 -1.35 5.09
CA PHE A 65 -24.94 -0.44 5.54
C PHE A 65 -25.78 0.12 4.38
N ALA A 66 -25.15 0.49 3.26
CA ALA A 66 -25.85 0.91 2.04
C ALA A 66 -26.72 -0.22 1.47
N GLY A 67 -26.25 -1.47 1.54
CA GLY A 67 -27.01 -2.67 1.16
C GLY A 67 -28.24 -2.89 2.05
N LEU A 68 -28.04 -2.89 3.37
CA LEU A 68 -29.11 -3.09 4.37
C LEU A 68 -30.19 -2.01 4.29
N THR A 69 -29.81 -0.76 4.03
CA THR A 69 -30.73 0.38 3.86
C THR A 69 -31.29 0.52 2.45
N ARG A 70 -31.03 -0.46 1.56
CA ARG A 70 -31.51 -0.53 0.17
C ARG A 70 -31.10 0.67 -0.70
N ARG A 71 -29.99 1.36 -0.37
CA ARG A 71 -29.42 2.48 -1.14
C ARG A 71 -28.59 1.96 -2.33
N ARG A 72 -29.25 1.29 -3.29
CA ARG A 72 -28.60 0.56 -4.40
C ARG A 72 -27.55 1.38 -5.16
N ARG A 73 -27.82 2.65 -5.47
CA ARG A 73 -26.88 3.51 -6.20
C ARG A 73 -25.58 3.73 -5.42
N LEU A 74 -25.68 4.03 -4.12
CA LEU A 74 -24.52 4.21 -3.26
C LEU A 74 -23.76 2.88 -3.09
N ALA A 75 -24.49 1.77 -2.91
CA ALA A 75 -23.87 0.45 -2.83
C ALA A 75 -23.03 0.14 -4.07
N VAL A 76 -23.52 0.44 -5.28
CA VAL A 76 -22.74 0.28 -6.53
C VAL A 76 -21.49 1.16 -6.53
N VAL A 77 -21.60 2.42 -6.13
CA VAL A 77 -20.47 3.37 -6.08
C VAL A 77 -19.40 2.92 -5.09
N LEU A 78 -19.78 2.35 -3.95
CA LEU A 78 -18.82 1.82 -2.96
C LEU A 78 -18.28 0.44 -3.35
N LEU A 79 -19.06 -0.37 -4.08
CA LEU A 79 -18.69 -1.73 -4.47
C LEU A 79 -17.48 -1.73 -5.40
N VAL A 80 -17.45 -0.84 -6.40
CA VAL A 80 -16.36 -0.77 -7.39
C VAL A 80 -14.97 -0.57 -6.73
N PRO A 81 -14.73 0.48 -5.91
CA PRO A 81 -13.45 0.63 -5.24
C PRO A 81 -13.21 -0.47 -4.20
N THR A 82 -14.24 -1.00 -3.55
CA THR A 82 -14.09 -2.14 -2.62
C THR A 82 -13.53 -3.37 -3.35
N LEU A 83 -14.13 -3.75 -4.48
CA LEU A 83 -13.68 -4.90 -5.27
C LEU A 83 -12.26 -4.69 -5.79
N PHE A 84 -11.94 -3.49 -6.28
CA PHE A 84 -10.59 -3.17 -6.71
C PHE A 84 -9.57 -3.39 -5.59
N ILE A 85 -9.83 -2.85 -4.39
CA ILE A 85 -8.90 -2.97 -3.27
C ILE A 85 -8.81 -4.42 -2.79
N VAL A 86 -9.94 -5.12 -2.63
CA VAL A 86 -9.95 -6.53 -2.21
C VAL A 86 -9.16 -7.39 -3.20
N THR A 87 -9.42 -7.27 -4.50
CA THR A 87 -8.73 -8.08 -5.52
C THR A 87 -7.23 -7.76 -5.62
N THR A 88 -6.85 -6.49 -5.40
CA THR A 88 -5.44 -6.07 -5.44
C THR A 88 -4.65 -6.50 -4.20
N TYR A 89 -5.26 -6.40 -3.00
CA TYR A 89 -4.53 -6.55 -1.74
C TYR A 89 -4.81 -7.86 -0.99
N ALA A 90 -5.99 -8.48 -1.14
CA ALA A 90 -6.29 -9.74 -0.44
C ALA A 90 -5.25 -10.84 -0.68
N PRO A 91 -4.70 -11.03 -1.91
CA PRO A 91 -3.66 -12.04 -2.14
C PRO A 91 -2.40 -11.85 -1.29
N LEU A 92 -2.11 -10.63 -0.83
CA LEU A 92 -0.95 -10.34 0.02
C LEU A 92 -1.14 -10.83 1.47
N PHE A 93 -2.38 -11.05 1.88
CA PHE A 93 -2.74 -11.48 3.24
C PHE A 93 -3.16 -12.95 3.31
N LEU A 94 -3.27 -13.63 2.17
CA LEU A 94 -3.60 -15.06 2.14
C LEU A 94 -2.36 -15.90 2.54
N PRO A 95 -2.53 -16.94 3.37
CA PRO A 95 -1.45 -17.87 3.66
C PRO A 95 -0.92 -18.51 2.38
N ARG A 96 0.39 -18.50 2.18
CA ARG A 96 1.02 -19.31 1.13
C ARG A 96 1.06 -20.75 1.62
N THR A 97 0.28 -21.62 0.99
CA THR A 97 0.12 -23.02 1.40
C THR A 97 1.15 -23.95 0.77
N SER A 98 2.06 -23.45 -0.07
CA SER A 98 3.11 -24.27 -0.66
C SER A 98 4.18 -24.57 0.39
N PRO A 99 4.31 -25.83 0.86
CA PRO A 99 5.45 -26.20 1.69
C PRO A 99 6.71 -26.01 0.85
N VAL A 100 7.59 -25.12 1.30
CA VAL A 100 8.93 -25.03 0.74
C VAL A 100 9.65 -26.29 1.18
N GLN A 101 9.76 -27.27 0.29
CA GLN A 101 10.69 -28.36 0.50
C GLN A 101 12.09 -27.74 0.49
N ALA A 102 12.76 -27.76 1.64
CA ALA A 102 14.19 -27.51 1.69
C ALA A 102 14.84 -28.64 0.87
N GLY A 103 15.08 -28.38 -0.42
CA GLY A 103 15.81 -29.30 -1.27
C GLY A 103 17.20 -29.54 -0.68
N GLN A 104 17.85 -30.63 -1.06
CA GLN A 104 19.25 -30.94 -0.69
C GLN A 104 20.28 -29.97 -1.31
N GLN A 105 19.83 -28.79 -1.78
CA GLN A 105 20.69 -27.78 -2.35
C GLN A 105 21.41 -27.01 -1.24
N PRO A 106 22.64 -26.51 -1.50
CA PRO A 106 23.36 -25.68 -0.54
C PRO A 106 22.53 -24.45 -0.15
N PRO A 107 22.60 -24.01 1.12
CA PRO A 107 21.83 -22.87 1.60
C PRO A 107 22.28 -21.59 0.87
N LEU A 108 21.33 -20.89 0.25
CA LEU A 108 21.57 -19.59 -0.38
C LEU A 108 21.45 -18.47 0.66
N ARG A 109 22.52 -17.71 0.89
CA ARG A 109 22.51 -16.54 1.78
C ARG A 109 22.08 -15.30 1.00
N VAL A 110 20.91 -14.77 1.33
CA VAL A 110 20.34 -13.57 0.68
C VAL A 110 20.37 -12.39 1.66
N MET A 111 20.88 -11.24 1.21
CA MET A 111 20.85 -9.97 1.94
C MET A 111 20.01 -8.95 1.17
N SER A 112 19.00 -8.37 1.82
CA SER A 112 18.30 -7.17 1.34
C SER A 112 18.69 -6.01 2.24
N TYR A 113 19.31 -4.99 1.67
CA TYR A 113 19.86 -3.87 2.42
C TYR A 113 19.46 -2.53 1.80
N ASN A 114 18.71 -1.74 2.55
CA ASN A 114 18.45 -0.35 2.20
C ASN A 114 19.62 0.48 2.71
N ILE A 115 20.41 1.04 1.78
CA ILE A 115 21.63 1.77 2.12
C ILE A 115 21.36 3.23 2.51
N TRP A 116 20.13 3.70 2.29
CA TRP A 116 19.71 5.10 2.37
C TRP A 116 20.50 6.02 1.44
N GLY A 117 19.81 6.73 0.54
CA GLY A 117 20.46 7.52 -0.51
C GLY A 117 21.34 8.68 0.00
N GLY A 118 21.14 9.10 1.25
CA GLY A 118 21.91 10.14 1.95
C GLY A 118 23.00 9.61 2.88
N ASN A 119 23.32 8.32 2.83
CA ASN A 119 24.36 7.74 3.67
C ASN A 119 25.75 8.23 3.24
N GLU A 120 26.44 8.90 4.16
CA GLU A 120 27.80 9.42 3.93
C GLU A 120 28.89 8.37 4.24
N ASN A 121 28.54 7.27 4.91
CA ASN A 121 29.48 6.23 5.33
C ASN A 121 29.35 4.95 4.49
N ILE A 122 29.75 5.05 3.23
CA ILE A 122 29.71 3.92 2.27
C ILE A 122 30.71 2.82 2.66
N ALA A 123 31.80 3.18 3.36
CA ALA A 123 32.76 2.21 3.87
C ALA A 123 32.13 1.25 4.89
N ALA A 124 31.32 1.74 5.82
CA ALA A 124 30.63 0.90 6.79
C ALA A 124 29.63 -0.05 6.13
N ALA A 125 28.89 0.43 5.12
CA ALA A 125 27.99 -0.40 4.33
C ALA A 125 28.74 -1.52 3.60
N HIS A 126 29.88 -1.19 2.96
CA HIS A 126 30.74 -2.17 2.32
C HIS A 126 31.27 -3.22 3.31
N GLN A 127 31.78 -2.79 4.46
CA GLN A 127 32.30 -3.69 5.50
C GLN A 127 31.21 -4.65 6.01
N LEU A 128 29.99 -4.15 6.21
CA LEU A 128 28.86 -4.99 6.60
C LEU A 128 28.57 -6.06 5.54
N ILE A 129 28.51 -5.68 4.26
CA ILE A 129 28.26 -6.62 3.15
C ILE A 129 29.36 -7.69 3.08
N VAL A 130 30.63 -7.27 3.14
CA VAL A 130 31.78 -8.18 3.17
C VAL A 130 31.71 -9.13 4.36
N ALA A 131 31.38 -8.64 5.55
CA ALA A 131 31.32 -9.45 6.76
C ALA A 131 30.18 -10.49 6.70
N GLN A 132 29.07 -10.18 6.05
CA GLN A 132 27.95 -11.11 5.90
C GLN A 132 28.16 -12.14 4.78
N GLN A 133 29.00 -11.83 3.79
CA GLN A 133 29.25 -12.67 2.60
C GLN A 133 27.95 -13.24 1.98
N PRO A 134 26.97 -12.41 1.59
CA PRO A 134 25.75 -12.93 0.98
C PRO A 134 26.01 -13.37 -0.45
N ASP A 135 25.45 -14.51 -0.85
CA ASP A 135 25.49 -15.01 -2.24
C ASP A 135 24.65 -14.13 -3.18
N LEU A 136 23.58 -13.54 -2.65
CA LEU A 136 22.69 -12.64 -3.38
C LEU A 136 22.42 -11.37 -2.57
N LEU A 137 22.75 -10.23 -3.17
CA LEU A 137 22.60 -8.91 -2.55
C LEU A 137 21.57 -8.06 -3.31
N PHE A 138 20.55 -7.60 -2.59
CA PHE A 138 19.57 -6.63 -3.07
C PHE A 138 19.80 -5.28 -2.37
N LEU A 139 20.20 -4.26 -3.12
CA LEU A 139 20.38 -2.90 -2.59
C LEU A 139 19.19 -2.00 -2.94
N GLN A 140 18.71 -1.25 -1.96
CA GLN A 140 17.63 -0.27 -2.11
C GLN A 140 18.13 1.14 -1.82
N GLU A 141 17.48 2.14 -2.41
CA GLU A 141 17.85 3.58 -2.28
C GLU A 141 19.28 3.93 -2.70
N VAL A 142 19.84 3.19 -3.67
CA VAL A 142 21.17 3.48 -4.21
C VAL A 142 21.14 4.78 -5.03
N SER A 143 21.75 5.84 -4.50
CA SER A 143 21.95 7.08 -5.25
C SER A 143 23.12 6.93 -6.25
N LEU A 144 23.22 7.86 -7.21
CA LEU A 144 24.31 7.87 -8.20
C LEU A 144 25.70 7.99 -7.56
N GLY A 145 25.82 8.69 -6.43
CA GLY A 145 27.07 8.79 -5.68
C GLY A 145 27.45 7.44 -5.07
N ILE A 146 26.48 6.78 -4.44
CA ILE A 146 26.65 5.47 -3.81
C ILE A 146 27.04 4.42 -4.84
N SER A 147 26.38 4.35 -5.99
CA SER A 147 26.70 3.34 -7.01
C SER A 147 28.12 3.48 -7.55
N ARG A 148 28.58 4.71 -7.78
CA ARG A 148 29.94 5.00 -8.27
C ARG A 148 31.02 4.58 -7.26
N GLU A 149 30.74 4.69 -5.97
CA GLU A 149 31.71 4.34 -4.93
C GLU A 149 31.64 2.85 -4.54
N LEU A 150 30.44 2.32 -4.32
CA LEU A 150 30.24 0.99 -3.73
C LEU A 150 30.39 -0.14 -4.75
N PHE A 151 29.89 0.03 -5.99
CA PHE A 151 29.86 -1.08 -6.95
C PHE A 151 31.25 -1.57 -7.38
N PRO A 152 32.26 -0.69 -7.62
CA PRO A 152 33.62 -1.14 -7.89
C PRO A 152 34.24 -1.92 -6.73
N ARG A 153 33.82 -1.67 -5.48
CA ARG A 153 34.30 -2.46 -4.33
C ARG A 153 33.62 -3.83 -4.29
N LEU A 154 32.31 -3.86 -4.54
CA LEU A 154 31.52 -5.10 -4.57
C LEU A 154 31.87 -6.01 -5.76
N SER A 155 32.34 -5.46 -6.89
CA SER A 155 32.76 -6.30 -8.04
C SER A 155 33.91 -7.24 -7.71
N THR A 156 34.67 -7.00 -6.64
CA THR A 156 35.69 -7.94 -6.17
C THR A 156 35.08 -9.18 -5.47
N LEU A 157 33.85 -9.07 -4.96
CA LEU A 157 33.14 -10.14 -4.25
C LEU A 157 32.19 -10.93 -5.17
N TYR A 158 31.67 -10.29 -6.22
CA TYR A 158 30.61 -10.81 -7.08
C TYR A 158 31.00 -10.93 -8.57
N GLY A 159 32.25 -10.60 -8.93
CA GLY A 159 32.75 -10.58 -10.31
C GLY A 159 33.44 -11.85 -10.76
#